data_AF-A0A7D5UYF0-F1
#
_entry.id   AF-A0A7D5UYF0-F1
#
_cell.length_a   1.000
_cell.length_b   1.000
_cell.length_c   1.000
_cell.angle_alpha   90.00
_cell.angle_beta   90.00
_cell.angle_gamma   90.00
#
_symmetry.space_group_name_H-M   'P 1'
#
loop_
_entity.id
_entity.type
_entity.pdbx_description
1 polymer ?
#
loop_
_entity_poly.entity_id
_entity_poly.type
_entity_poly.pdbx_seq_one_letter_code
_entity_poly.pdbx_strand_id
1 'polypeptide(L)'
;MAGKVTTMLVLALSAISTLAAMDKRIVGGDRAKLGEFPFMVSLEGPRAVNRTNGGGVKVKVASIKQHPDYRLNPTKVGQTGPDFAINDIAIVKLATPIQESKTIRYARLPEDGFDPAPNSTAIAIGW
;
A
#
# COMPACT_ATOMS: atom_id res chain seq x y z
N MET A 1 -3.74 67.20 -6.33
CA MET A 1 -2.93 65.98 -6.55
C MET A 1 -2.41 65.49 -5.20
N ALA A 2 -2.94 64.37 -4.69
CA ALA A 2 -2.28 63.48 -3.73
C ALA A 2 -3.13 62.20 -3.66
N GLY A 3 -2.47 61.04 -3.75
CA GLY A 3 -3.02 59.80 -4.32
C GLY A 3 -4.03 59.03 -3.47
N LYS A 4 -4.82 58.22 -4.17
CA LYS A 4 -5.70 57.16 -3.65
C LYS A 4 -4.83 55.99 -3.15
N VAL A 5 -5.12 55.43 -1.97
CA VAL A 5 -4.63 54.10 -1.59
C VAL A 5 -5.77 53.30 -0.97
N THR A 6 -6.17 52.27 -1.70
CA THR A 6 -7.12 51.23 -1.32
C THR A 6 -6.32 50.10 -0.67
N THR A 7 -6.69 49.68 0.54
CA THR A 7 -6.09 48.50 1.18
C THR A 7 -7.17 47.43 1.31
N MET A 8 -7.15 46.44 0.41
CA MET A 8 -7.92 45.20 0.55
C MET A 8 -7.21 44.30 1.57
N LEU A 9 -7.90 43.95 2.65
CA LEU A 9 -7.46 42.92 3.60
C LEU A 9 -8.05 41.57 3.17
N VAL A 10 -7.21 40.71 2.59
CA VAL A 10 -7.56 39.31 2.31
C VAL A 10 -7.21 38.47 3.53
N LEU A 11 -8.23 37.94 4.21
CA LEU A 11 -8.06 36.92 5.26
C LEU A 11 -7.80 35.57 4.57
N ALA A 12 -6.56 35.13 4.59
CA ALA A 12 -6.19 33.77 4.20
C ALA A 12 -6.74 32.78 5.22
N LEU A 13 -7.66 31.92 4.77
CA LEU A 13 -8.24 30.85 5.57
C LEU A 13 -7.23 29.70 5.66
N SER A 14 -6.61 29.49 6.82
CA SER A 14 -5.76 28.34 7.09
C SER A 14 -6.62 27.10 7.31
N ALA A 15 -6.57 26.15 6.37
CA ALA A 15 -7.19 24.85 6.53
C ALA A 15 -6.37 24.01 7.54
N ILE A 16 -6.98 23.69 8.68
CA ILE A 16 -6.47 22.67 9.59
C ILE A 16 -6.91 21.32 9.01
N SER A 17 -5.98 20.56 8.43
CA SER A 17 -6.23 19.17 8.04
C SER A 17 -6.23 18.28 9.28
N THR A 18 -7.41 17.81 9.67
CA THR A 18 -7.56 16.74 10.66
C THR A 18 -7.01 15.43 10.07
N LEU A 19 -6.25 14.66 10.86
CA LEU A 19 -5.88 13.29 10.48
C LEU A 19 -7.16 12.45 10.41
N ALA A 20 -7.69 12.28 9.20
CA ALA A 20 -8.68 11.24 8.95
C ALA A 20 -8.00 9.88 9.16
N ALA A 21 -8.67 8.99 9.91
CA ALA A 21 -8.27 7.59 9.99
C ALA A 21 -8.11 7.05 8.56
N MET A 22 -6.90 6.64 8.20
CA MET A 22 -6.64 6.18 6.84
C MET A 22 -7.48 4.92 6.57
N ASP A 23 -8.41 5.02 5.62
CA ASP A 23 -9.00 3.85 4.99
C ASP A 23 -7.86 3.07 4.31
N LYS A 24 -7.81 1.76 4.50
CA LYS A 24 -6.71 0.91 4.01
C LYS A 24 -6.77 0.67 2.49
N ARG A 25 -7.64 1.39 1.79
CA ARG A 25 -7.90 1.31 0.35
C ARG A 25 -7.18 2.43 -0.39
N ILE A 26 -6.96 2.25 -1.68
CA ILE A 26 -6.47 3.32 -2.54
C ILE A 26 -7.59 4.37 -2.69
N VAL A 27 -7.42 5.54 -2.09
CA VAL A 27 -8.35 6.68 -2.20
C VAL A 27 -7.73 7.73 -3.12
N GLY A 28 -8.47 8.16 -4.14
CA GLY A 28 -8.02 9.19 -5.08
C GLY A 28 -7.01 8.73 -6.16
N GLY A 29 -6.85 7.42 -6.35
CA GLY A 29 -6.02 6.85 -7.42
C GLY A 29 -6.76 6.60 -8.73
N ASP A 30 -6.01 6.23 -9.77
CA ASP A 30 -6.54 5.88 -11.09
C ASP A 30 -6.85 4.38 -11.22
N ARG A 31 -7.84 4.04 -12.07
CA ARG A 31 -8.19 2.66 -12.37
C ARG A 31 -7.12 2.02 -13.26
N ALA A 32 -6.45 1.00 -12.75
CA ALA A 32 -5.49 0.21 -13.52
C ALA A 32 -6.16 -0.58 -14.68
N LYS A 33 -5.42 -0.72 -15.79
CA LYS A 33 -5.79 -1.56 -16.94
C LYS A 33 -5.43 -3.02 -16.66
N LEU A 34 -6.12 -3.94 -17.35
CA LEU A 34 -5.81 -5.38 -17.26
C LEU A 34 -4.37 -5.63 -17.72
N GLY A 35 -3.56 -6.27 -16.86
CA GLY A 35 -2.17 -6.59 -17.15
C GLY A 35 -1.17 -5.45 -16.92
N GLU A 36 -1.62 -4.27 -16.47
CA GLU A 36 -0.73 -3.14 -16.15
C GLU A 36 0.25 -3.47 -15.02
N PHE A 37 -0.24 -4.18 -14.00
CA PHE A 37 0.55 -4.67 -12.87
C PHE A 37 0.48 -6.20 -12.80
N PRO A 38 1.26 -6.93 -13.62
CA PRO A 38 1.12 -8.38 -13.78
C PRO A 38 1.63 -9.20 -12.58
N PHE A 39 2.18 -8.55 -11.57
CA PHE A 39 2.66 -9.16 -10.32
C PHE A 39 1.70 -8.97 -9.14
N MET A 40 0.53 -8.35 -9.35
CA MET A 40 -0.49 -8.18 -8.32
C MET A 40 -1.10 -9.52 -7.88
N VAL A 41 -1.32 -9.66 -6.58
CA VAL A 41 -1.92 -10.85 -5.96
C VAL A 41 -3.01 -10.44 -4.98
N SER A 42 -4.09 -11.23 -4.91
CA SER A 42 -5.12 -11.10 -3.87
C SER A 42 -4.99 -12.25 -2.89
N LEU A 43 -4.88 -11.94 -1.59
CA LEU A 43 -4.88 -12.95 -0.53
C LEU A 43 -6.29 -13.07 0.05
N GLU A 44 -6.93 -14.21 -0.20
CA GLU A 44 -8.28 -14.51 0.27
C GLU A 44 -8.19 -15.38 1.53
N GLY A 45 -8.69 -14.84 2.66
CA GLY A 45 -8.83 -15.61 3.90
C GLY A 45 -10.02 -16.58 3.84
N PRO A 46 -10.15 -17.51 4.81
CA PRO A 46 -11.22 -18.51 4.84
C PRO A 46 -12.64 -17.93 4.86
N ARG A 47 -12.77 -16.67 5.28
CA ARG A 47 -14.05 -15.93 5.37
C ARG A 47 -14.15 -14.83 4.32
N ALA A 48 -13.29 -14.84 3.30
CA ALA A 48 -13.36 -13.86 2.23
C ALA A 48 -14.67 -14.08 1.44
N VAL A 49 -15.57 -13.12 1.52
CA VAL A 49 -16.63 -12.95 0.51
C VAL A 49 -15.91 -12.66 -0.80
N ASN A 50 -16.23 -13.37 -1.89
CA ASN A 50 -15.54 -13.25 -3.18
C ASN A 50 -15.37 -11.76 -3.56
N ARG A 51 -14.14 -11.23 -3.44
CA ARG A 51 -13.83 -9.80 -3.64
C ARG A 51 -13.44 -9.47 -5.07
N THR A 52 -13.31 -10.49 -5.92
CA THR A 52 -12.76 -10.32 -7.27
C THR A 52 -13.82 -10.69 -8.31
N ASN A 53 -14.20 -9.71 -9.14
CA ASN A 53 -15.17 -9.91 -10.25
C ASN A 53 -14.54 -10.60 -11.48
N GLY A 54 -13.60 -11.51 -11.26
CA GLY A 54 -12.91 -12.24 -12.33
C GLY A 54 -11.61 -11.57 -12.80
N GLY A 55 -10.62 -12.42 -13.11
CA GLY A 55 -9.25 -12.06 -13.47
C GLY A 55 -8.23 -12.72 -12.54
N GLY A 56 -7.35 -13.56 -13.09
CA GLY A 56 -6.28 -14.26 -12.35
C GLY A 56 -6.47 -15.77 -12.18
N VAL A 57 -5.46 -16.44 -11.62
CA VAL A 57 -5.45 -17.89 -11.36
C VAL A 57 -5.57 -18.12 -9.86
N LYS A 58 -6.60 -18.85 -9.43
CA LYS A 58 -6.77 -19.23 -8.02
C LYS A 58 -5.89 -20.44 -7.69
N VAL A 59 -5.09 -20.32 -6.64
CA VAL A 59 -4.23 -21.39 -6.13
C VAL A 59 -4.33 -21.47 -4.61
N LYS A 60 -4.15 -22.67 -4.06
CA LYS A 60 -4.06 -22.86 -2.60
C LYS A 60 -2.67 -22.49 -2.10
N VAL A 61 -2.60 -22.04 -0.86
CA VAL A 61 -1.34 -21.87 -0.13
C VAL A 61 -0.87 -23.24 0.39
N ALA A 62 0.39 -23.60 0.12
CA ALA A 62 1.02 -24.79 0.68
C ALA A 62 1.62 -24.52 2.06
N SER A 63 2.30 -23.39 2.22
CA SER A 63 2.91 -22.99 3.49
C SER A 63 3.15 -21.48 3.54
N ILE A 64 3.24 -20.94 4.74
CA ILE A 64 3.61 -19.55 5.01
C ILE A 64 4.84 -19.58 5.91
N LYS A 65 5.88 -18.85 5.55
CA LYS A 65 7.08 -18.68 6.36
C LYS A 65 7.21 -17.21 6.75
N GLN A 66 6.93 -16.90 8.01
CA GLN A 66 7.16 -15.58 8.58
C GLN A 66 8.67 -15.35 8.77
N HIS A 67 9.10 -14.08 8.73
CA HIS A 67 10.44 -13.70 9.15
C HIS A 67 10.74 -14.26 10.56
N PRO A 68 11.87 -14.95 10.76
CA PRO A 68 12.18 -15.60 12.05
C PRO A 68 12.22 -14.60 13.22
N ASP A 69 12.68 -13.38 12.95
CA ASP A 69 12.77 -12.30 13.95
C ASP A 69 11.59 -11.32 13.88
N TYR A 70 10.43 -11.74 13.34
CA TYR A 70 9.23 -10.90 13.38
C TYR A 70 8.87 -10.55 14.83
N ARG A 71 8.61 -9.27 15.08
CA ARG A 71 8.19 -8.80 16.40
C ARG A 71 7.15 -7.71 16.27
N LEU A 72 5.98 -7.94 16.86
CA LEU A 72 5.01 -6.88 17.11
C LEU A 72 5.41 -6.12 18.38
N ASN A 73 5.59 -4.81 18.24
CA ASN A 73 5.79 -3.90 19.37
C ASN A 73 4.49 -3.12 19.62
N PRO A 74 3.66 -3.58 20.56
CA PRO A 74 2.44 -2.87 20.89
C PRO A 74 2.75 -1.58 21.64
N THR A 75 1.92 -0.58 21.41
CA THR A 75 1.92 0.67 22.17
C THR A 75 1.62 0.33 23.63
N LYS A 76 2.51 0.74 24.55
CA LYS A 76 2.31 0.44 25.97
C LYS A 76 1.12 1.21 26.52
N VAL A 77 0.47 0.66 27.54
CA VAL A 77 -0.57 1.37 28.30
C VAL A 77 -0.01 2.70 28.80
N GLY A 78 -0.66 3.81 28.43
CA GLY A 78 -0.23 5.15 28.77
C GLY A 78 0.72 5.84 27.77
N GLN A 79 1.08 5.18 26.66
CA GLN A 79 1.80 5.80 25.55
C GLN A 79 0.87 6.14 24.39
N THR A 80 1.17 7.21 23.65
CA THR A 80 0.49 7.57 22.40
C THR A 80 1.33 7.11 21.21
N GLY A 81 0.70 6.41 20.26
CA GLY A 81 1.36 5.91 19.05
C GLY A 81 0.60 4.73 18.44
N PRO A 82 0.84 4.41 17.16
CA PRO A 82 0.39 3.15 16.58
C PRO A 82 1.32 2.01 17.02
N ASP A 83 0.76 0.81 17.13
CA ASP A 83 1.57 -0.41 17.16
C ASP A 83 2.46 -0.47 15.91
N PHE A 84 3.68 -0.94 16.07
CA PHE A 84 4.59 -1.11 14.94
C PHE A 84 5.16 -2.53 14.93
N ALA A 85 5.31 -3.06 13.72
CA ALA A 85 5.88 -4.38 13.50
C ALA A 85 7.31 -4.24 12.99
N ILE A 86 8.21 -5.02 13.57
CA ILE A 86 9.61 -5.14 13.15
C ILE A 86 9.75 -6.44 12.37
N ASN A 87 10.46 -6.38 11.25
CA ASN A 87 10.62 -7.49 10.30
C ASN A 87 9.27 -8.02 9.80
N ASP A 88 8.34 -7.12 9.47
CA ASP A 88 6.99 -7.42 9.00
C ASP A 88 6.99 -7.92 7.54
N ILE A 89 7.45 -9.16 7.36
CA ILE A 89 7.53 -9.82 6.06
C ILE A 89 7.31 -11.33 6.21
N ALA A 90 6.66 -11.91 5.20
CA ALA A 90 6.47 -13.35 5.09
C ALA A 90 6.54 -13.80 3.63
N ILE A 91 6.96 -15.06 3.42
CA ILE A 91 6.94 -15.72 2.12
C ILE A 91 5.82 -16.74 2.10
N VAL A 92 4.95 -16.65 1.07
CA VAL A 92 3.86 -17.59 0.84
C VAL A 92 4.25 -18.56 -0.28
N LYS A 93 4.32 -19.85 0.03
CA LYS A 93 4.53 -20.90 -0.97
C LYS A 93 3.20 -21.35 -1.53
N LEU A 94 3.08 -21.32 -2.86
CA LEU A 94 1.90 -21.81 -3.57
C LEU A 94 1.91 -23.35 -3.65
N ALA A 95 0.74 -23.97 -3.55
CA ALA A 95 0.58 -25.43 -3.68
C ALA A 95 0.75 -25.92 -5.12
N THR A 96 0.41 -25.07 -6.08
CA THR A 96 0.60 -25.32 -7.51
C THR A 96 1.39 -24.15 -8.10
N PRO A 97 2.49 -24.42 -8.84
CA PRO A 97 3.20 -23.36 -9.56
C PRO A 97 2.28 -22.64 -10.55
N ILE A 98 2.48 -21.34 -10.72
CA ILE A 98 1.79 -20.53 -11.73
C ILE A 98 2.80 -20.19 -12.83
N GLN A 99 2.40 -20.32 -14.08
CA GLN A 99 3.24 -19.93 -15.23
C GLN A 99 2.99 -18.47 -15.61
N GLU A 100 4.00 -17.81 -16.17
CA GLU A 100 3.82 -16.46 -16.71
C GLU A 100 2.81 -16.47 -17.87
N SER A 101 2.14 -15.34 -18.06
CA SER A 101 1.20 -15.11 -19.15
C SER A 101 1.17 -13.63 -19.52
N LYS A 102 0.25 -13.22 -20.40
CA LYS A 102 0.05 -11.80 -20.73
C LYS A 102 -0.37 -10.95 -19.54
N THR A 103 -0.92 -11.55 -18.48
CA THR A 103 -1.44 -10.85 -17.30
C THR A 103 -0.80 -11.29 -15.99
N ILE A 104 0.17 -12.22 -16.02
CA ILE A 104 0.86 -12.75 -14.84
C ILE A 104 2.36 -12.76 -15.11
N ARG A 105 3.15 -12.06 -14.28
CA ARG A 105 4.61 -12.05 -14.29
C ARG A 105 5.17 -11.85 -12.89
N TYR A 106 6.44 -12.18 -12.69
CA TYR A 106 7.10 -12.00 -11.41
C TYR A 106 7.64 -10.57 -11.22
N ALA A 107 7.43 -10.02 -10.02
CA ALA A 107 8.12 -8.81 -9.59
C ALA A 107 9.62 -9.11 -9.41
N ARG A 108 10.47 -8.12 -9.68
CA ARG A 108 11.90 -8.21 -9.39
C ARG A 108 12.15 -7.62 -8.02
N LEU A 109 12.91 -8.34 -7.20
CA LEU A 109 13.48 -7.77 -5.99
C LEU A 109 14.58 -6.77 -6.39
N PRO A 110 14.75 -5.69 -5.62
CA PRO A 110 15.90 -4.82 -5.80
C PRO A 110 17.19 -5.57 -5.48
N GLU A 111 18.31 -5.03 -5.94
CA GLU A 111 19.64 -5.53 -5.57
C GLU A 111 19.88 -5.35 -4.07
N ASP A 112 20.77 -6.18 -3.51
CA ASP A 112 21.13 -6.08 -2.10
C ASP A 112 21.73 -4.70 -1.79
N GLY A 113 21.30 -4.10 -0.68
CA GLY A 113 21.70 -2.74 -0.30
C GLY A 113 21.10 -1.61 -1.14
N PHE A 114 20.14 -1.88 -2.03
CA PHE A 114 19.44 -0.83 -2.77
C PHE A 114 18.65 0.09 -1.82
N ASP A 115 18.89 1.40 -1.94
CA ASP A 115 18.20 2.46 -1.20
C ASP A 115 17.55 3.43 -2.21
N PRO A 116 16.22 3.61 -2.22
CA PRO A 116 15.57 4.52 -3.15
C PRO A 116 15.99 5.96 -2.87
N ALA A 117 16.32 6.70 -3.93
CA ALA A 117 16.70 8.11 -3.80
C ALA A 117 15.59 8.91 -3.07
N PRO A 118 15.96 9.85 -2.17
CA PRO A 118 14.98 10.70 -1.50
C PRO A 118 14.09 11.44 -2.49
N ASN A 119 12.82 11.62 -2.13
CA ASN A 119 11.79 12.28 -2.96
C ASN A 119 11.52 11.59 -4.31
N SER A 120 11.90 10.33 -4.47
CA SER A 120 11.47 9.52 -5.62
C SER A 120 9.99 9.15 -5.54
N THR A 121 9.37 8.93 -6.69
CA THR A 121 7.97 8.52 -6.79
C THR A 121 7.85 7.00 -6.72
N ALA A 122 7.00 6.49 -5.84
CA ALA A 122 6.56 5.10 -5.80
C ALA A 122 5.08 4.97 -6.21
N ILE A 123 4.69 3.79 -6.69
CA ILE A 123 3.31 3.47 -7.06
C ILE A 123 2.76 2.46 -6.05
N ALA A 124 1.59 2.76 -5.48
CA ALA A 124 0.83 1.82 -4.64
C ALA A 124 -0.39 1.30 -5.42
N ILE A 125 -0.67 0.01 -5.30
CA ILE A 125 -1.74 -0.69 -6.02
C ILE A 125 -2.53 -1.57 -5.06
N GLY A 126 -3.85 -1.67 -5.27
CA GLY A 126 -4.76 -2.42 -4.40
C GLY A 126 -6.21 -2.43 -4.89
N TRP A 127 -7.10 -3.02 -4.09
CA TRP A 127 -8.56 -3.07 -4.30
C TRP A 127 -9.30 -2.25 -3.23
#